data_AF-A0A0R2DL46-F1
#
_entry.id   AF-A0A0R2DL46-F1
#
_cell.length_a   1.000
_cell.length_b   1.000
_cell.length_c   1.000
_cell.angle_alpha   90.00
_cell.angle_beta   90.00
_cell.angle_gamma   90.00
#
_symmetry.space_group_name_H-M   'P 1'
#
loop_
_entity.id
_entity.type
_entity.pdbx_description
1 polymer ?
#
loop_
_entity_poly.entity_id
_entity_poly.type
_entity_poly.pdbx_seq_one_letter_code
_entity_poly.pdbx_strand_id
1 'polypeptide(L)'
;MGQTASAATKQVIKEDDYNKGVTATVNYVKGYGISTWKNVDETPTRHYLPTGTQWIVNHVSMLTDNSFWYLVGNNEWASAKYYDLNHEYNNQKMNAVITIKNTNTFRKGVPIFSDTTSYNQTGFVKFNNDYQVFSRQLVNGKNWYNVGQNQWIEGQYADIKSEVSREDKVYPDNLPDVNQKNYNFYQNKIKNRQL
;
A
#
# COMPACT_ATOMS: atom_id res chain seq x y z
N MET A 1 1.90 -30.08 35.30
CA MET A 1 2.66 -28.82 35.11
C MET A 1 2.57 -28.47 33.63
N GLY A 2 1.64 -27.60 33.27
CA GLY A 2 1.44 -27.19 31.87
C GLY A 2 2.35 -26.01 31.55
N GLN A 3 3.30 -26.18 30.65
CA GLN A 3 3.98 -25.05 30.02
C GLN A 3 2.96 -24.37 29.10
N THR A 4 2.51 -23.18 29.47
CA THR A 4 1.92 -22.26 28.50
C THR A 4 3.04 -21.82 27.57
N ALA A 5 2.94 -22.20 26.29
CA ALA A 5 3.78 -21.62 25.25
C ALA A 5 3.59 -20.10 25.30
N SER A 6 4.64 -19.36 25.67
CA SER A 6 4.68 -17.92 25.44
C SER A 6 4.49 -17.72 23.94
N ALA A 7 3.45 -17.00 23.53
CA ALA A 7 3.42 -16.43 22.19
C ALA A 7 4.77 -15.74 22.00
N ALA A 8 5.54 -16.12 20.96
CA ALA A 8 6.81 -15.49 20.71
C ALA A 8 6.55 -13.99 20.54
N THR A 9 7.06 -13.19 21.47
CA THR A 9 6.96 -11.73 21.37
C THR A 9 7.52 -11.36 20.02
N LYS A 10 6.77 -10.58 19.23
CA LYS A 10 7.33 -9.96 18.03
C LYS A 10 8.49 -9.09 18.50
N GLN A 11 9.60 -9.14 17.79
CA GLN A 11 10.81 -8.40 18.17
C GLN A 11 11.37 -7.75 16.92
N VAL A 12 11.90 -6.55 17.08
CA VAL A 12 12.66 -5.85 16.05
C VAL A 12 13.90 -6.66 15.71
N ILE A 13 13.99 -7.12 14.45
CA ILE A 13 15.18 -7.78 13.94
C ILE A 13 16.22 -6.72 13.53
N LYS A 14 15.75 -5.59 12.99
CA LYS A 14 16.60 -4.54 12.43
C LYS A 14 15.84 -3.23 12.26
N GLU A 15 16.54 -2.12 12.51
CA GLU A 15 16.18 -0.79 12.05
C GLU A 15 16.98 -0.46 10.78
N ASP A 16 16.30 0.08 9.77
CA ASP A 16 16.88 0.42 8.48
C ASP A 16 16.47 1.82 8.02
N ASP A 17 17.38 2.48 7.31
CA ASP A 17 17.15 3.81 6.69
C ASP A 17 16.60 3.69 5.25
N TYR A 18 16.20 2.48 4.83
CA TYR A 18 15.90 2.14 3.44
C TYR A 18 14.74 2.93 2.80
N ASN A 19 13.92 3.61 3.59
CA ASN A 19 12.91 4.57 3.13
C ASN A 19 12.93 5.86 3.96
N LYS A 20 14.04 6.15 4.65
CA LYS A 20 14.14 7.36 5.47
C LYS A 20 14.07 8.61 4.62
N GLY A 21 13.26 9.57 5.06
CA GLY A 21 13.03 10.84 4.38
C GLY A 21 12.04 10.75 3.21
N VAL A 22 11.55 9.57 2.84
CA VAL A 22 10.54 9.46 1.78
C VAL A 22 9.15 9.82 2.31
N THR A 23 8.33 10.40 1.45
CA THR A 23 6.91 10.63 1.75
C THR A 23 6.12 9.38 1.44
N ALA A 24 5.40 8.87 2.45
CA ALA A 24 4.49 7.75 2.35
C ALA A 24 3.04 8.23 2.52
N THR A 25 2.13 7.73 1.69
CA THR A 25 0.69 8.08 1.77
C THR A 25 -0.08 6.97 2.46
N VAL A 26 -0.88 7.28 3.49
CA VAL A 26 -1.74 6.29 4.14
C VAL A 26 -2.76 5.77 3.12
N ASN A 27 -2.73 4.48 2.85
CA ASN A 27 -3.62 3.76 1.96
C ASN A 27 -4.39 2.70 2.75
N TYR A 28 -5.56 3.11 3.22
CA TYR A 28 -6.52 2.27 3.95
C TYR A 28 -7.94 2.53 3.43
N VAL A 29 -8.96 1.99 4.09
CA VAL A 29 -10.37 2.16 3.68
C VAL A 29 -10.75 3.64 3.76
N LYS A 30 -11.47 4.14 2.75
CA LYS A 30 -11.95 5.53 2.72
C LYS A 30 -12.79 5.86 3.96
N GLY A 31 -12.48 6.98 4.62
CA GLY A 31 -13.18 7.46 5.82
C GLY A 31 -12.64 6.92 7.15
N TYR A 32 -11.67 6.00 7.11
CA TYR A 32 -11.00 5.46 8.29
C TYR A 32 -9.57 6.03 8.42
N GLY A 33 -8.88 5.62 9.49
CA GLY A 33 -7.45 5.85 9.68
C GLY A 33 -6.78 4.60 10.25
N ILE A 34 -5.46 4.57 10.15
CA ILE A 34 -4.65 3.48 10.70
C ILE A 34 -4.17 3.83 12.10
N SER A 35 -4.20 2.87 13.01
CA SER A 35 -3.67 3.06 14.36
C SER A 35 -2.17 3.31 14.35
N THR A 36 -1.69 3.95 15.40
CA THR A 36 -0.25 4.13 15.65
C THR A 36 0.15 3.57 17.02
N TRP A 37 1.46 3.38 17.19
CA TRP A 37 2.07 2.72 18.34
C TRP A 37 3.28 3.50 18.84
N LYS A 38 3.51 3.49 20.16
CA LYS A 38 4.71 4.11 20.71
C LYS A 38 5.96 3.30 20.37
N ASN A 39 5.85 1.97 20.47
CA ASN A 39 6.79 0.99 19.96
C ASN A 39 6.01 -0.15 19.27
N VAL A 40 6.63 -0.79 18.27
CA VAL A 40 5.99 -1.79 17.38
C VAL A 40 5.41 -3.02 18.09
N ASP A 41 5.87 -3.34 19.30
CA ASP A 41 5.44 -4.50 20.09
C ASP A 41 4.58 -4.13 21.31
N GLU A 42 4.08 -2.89 21.37
CA GLU A 42 3.28 -2.37 22.48
C GLU A 42 1.78 -2.23 22.12
N THR A 43 1.00 -1.71 23.06
CA THR A 43 -0.39 -1.33 22.83
C THR A 43 -0.49 -0.08 21.93
N PRO A 44 -1.53 0.03 21.08
CA PRO A 44 -1.75 1.22 20.25
C PRO A 44 -1.93 2.48 21.10
N THR A 45 -1.47 3.64 20.60
CA THR A 45 -1.58 4.94 21.29
C THR A 45 -2.99 5.54 21.26
N ARG A 46 -3.91 4.91 20.51
CA ARG A 46 -5.24 5.44 20.15
C ARG A 46 -5.20 6.71 19.29
N HIS A 47 -4.04 7.03 18.73
CA HIS A 47 -3.95 7.97 17.62
C HIS A 47 -4.16 7.24 16.30
N TYR A 48 -4.68 7.97 15.33
CA TYR A 48 -4.99 7.45 14.01
C TYR A 48 -4.48 8.38 12.94
N LEU A 49 -3.90 7.81 11.89
CA LEU A 49 -3.47 8.55 10.69
C LEU A 49 -4.56 8.37 9.63
N PRO A 50 -5.28 9.44 9.23
CA PRO A 50 -6.38 9.32 8.30
C PRO A 50 -5.94 8.82 6.92
N THR A 51 -6.76 8.00 6.26
CA THR A 51 -6.56 7.58 4.87
C THR A 51 -6.32 8.79 3.95
N GLY A 52 -5.31 8.70 3.08
CA GLY A 52 -4.93 9.74 2.13
C GLY A 52 -3.96 10.79 2.69
N THR A 53 -3.65 10.78 3.99
CA THR A 53 -2.65 11.69 4.56
C THR A 53 -1.24 11.25 4.22
N GLN A 54 -0.33 12.22 4.10
CA GLN A 54 1.07 12.00 3.73
C GLN A 54 1.98 12.24 4.92
N TRP A 55 2.97 11.36 5.08
CA TRP A 55 3.89 11.39 6.21
C TRP A 55 5.31 11.08 5.76
N ILE A 56 6.27 11.78 6.36
CA ILE A 56 7.69 11.46 6.18
C ILE A 56 8.01 10.22 7.02
N VAL A 57 8.63 9.23 6.39
CA VAL A 57 9.17 8.05 7.06
C VAL A 57 10.50 8.41 7.69
N ASN A 58 10.59 8.33 9.02
CA ASN A 58 11.80 8.61 9.78
C ASN A 58 12.67 7.37 9.95
N HIS A 59 12.07 6.20 10.17
CA HIS A 59 12.74 4.92 10.37
C HIS A 59 11.89 3.75 9.87
N VAL A 60 12.53 2.64 9.50
CA VAL A 60 11.88 1.38 9.11
C VAL A 60 12.30 0.27 10.06
N SER A 61 11.36 -0.52 10.55
CA SER A 61 11.61 -1.71 11.38
C SER A 61 11.03 -2.96 10.75
N MET A 62 11.80 -4.04 10.78
CA MET A 62 11.35 -5.38 10.40
C MET A 62 11.20 -6.26 11.64
N LEU A 63 10.03 -6.89 11.80
CA LEU A 63 9.75 -7.82 12.90
C LEU A 63 10.06 -9.28 12.54
N THR A 64 10.12 -10.14 13.56
CA THR A 64 10.33 -11.60 13.45
C THR A 64 9.37 -12.32 12.50
N ASP A 65 8.17 -11.78 12.29
CA ASP A 65 7.13 -12.29 11.39
C ASP A 65 7.23 -11.73 9.95
N ASN A 66 8.32 -11.04 9.64
CA ASN A 66 8.57 -10.33 8.38
C ASN A 66 7.62 -9.15 8.11
N SER A 67 6.89 -8.67 9.11
CA SER A 67 6.14 -7.41 8.96
C SER A 67 7.06 -6.20 9.03
N PHE A 68 6.75 -5.20 8.21
CA PHE A 68 7.45 -3.92 8.18
C PHE A 68 6.62 -2.83 8.84
N TRP A 69 7.32 -1.93 9.53
CA TRP A 69 6.75 -0.81 10.26
C TRP A 69 7.51 0.47 9.96
N TYR A 70 6.79 1.58 9.86
CA TYR A 70 7.36 2.90 9.64
C TYR A 70 7.17 3.76 10.87
N LEU A 71 8.26 4.35 11.36
CA LEU A 71 8.19 5.49 12.27
C LEU A 71 7.89 6.71 11.41
N VAL A 72 6.82 7.43 11.72
CA VAL A 72 6.38 8.58 10.93
C VAL A 72 6.22 9.82 11.79
N GLY A 73 6.42 11.00 11.19
CA GLY A 73 6.09 12.33 11.72
C GLY A 73 6.15 12.46 13.25
N ASN A 74 5.01 12.22 13.91
CA ASN A 74 4.78 12.33 15.35
C ASN A 74 5.56 11.35 16.26
N ASN A 75 6.63 10.72 15.76
CA ASN A 75 7.40 9.69 16.46
C ASN A 75 6.53 8.52 16.94
N GLU A 76 5.64 8.07 16.07
CA GLU A 76 4.82 6.89 16.27
C GLU A 76 5.02 5.91 15.12
N TRP A 77 4.94 4.62 15.45
CA TRP A 77 5.06 3.53 14.51
C TRP A 77 3.69 3.17 13.93
N ALA A 78 3.65 2.87 12.64
CA ALA A 78 2.48 2.35 11.95
C ALA A 78 2.89 1.27 10.95
N SER A 79 1.98 0.32 10.68
CA SER A 79 2.29 -0.81 9.79
C SER A 79 2.50 -0.35 8.35
N ALA A 80 3.64 -0.70 7.76
CA ALA A 80 4.03 -0.30 6.41
C ALA A 80 3.06 -0.79 5.32
N LYS A 81 2.35 -1.90 5.57
CA LYS A 81 1.37 -2.45 4.61
C LYS A 81 0.20 -1.51 4.29
N TYR A 82 -0.03 -0.51 5.14
CA TYR A 82 -1.05 0.52 4.93
C TYR A 82 -0.49 1.83 4.37
N TYR A 83 0.72 1.83 3.83
CA TYR A 83 1.33 2.99 3.19
C TYR A 83 1.68 2.72 1.74
N ASP A 84 1.37 3.66 0.86
CA ASP A 84 1.88 3.73 -0.52
C ASP A 84 3.17 4.56 -0.58
N LEU A 85 4.18 4.06 -1.30
CA LEU A 85 5.42 4.77 -1.61
C LEU A 85 5.51 5.13 -3.11
N ASN A 86 6.25 6.20 -3.43
CA ASN A 86 6.38 6.67 -4.82
C ASN A 86 7.13 5.71 -5.75
N HIS A 87 7.98 4.81 -5.24
CA HIS A 87 8.72 3.84 -6.06
C HIS A 87 8.34 2.39 -5.74
N GLU A 88 7.06 2.17 -5.42
CA GLU A 88 6.54 0.84 -5.09
C GLU A 88 5.74 0.24 -6.25
N TYR A 89 5.82 -1.09 -6.36
CA TYR A 89 4.93 -1.91 -7.16
C TYR A 89 4.12 -2.83 -6.23
N ASN A 90 2.81 -2.64 -6.17
CA ASN A 90 1.91 -3.49 -5.38
C ASN A 90 0.59 -3.77 -6.07
N ASN A 91 -0.08 -4.81 -5.60
CA ASN A 91 -1.44 -5.17 -5.98
C ASN A 91 -2.30 -5.38 -4.72
N GLN A 92 -3.56 -4.96 -4.77
CA GLN A 92 -4.56 -5.14 -3.72
C GLN A 92 -5.90 -5.52 -4.34
N LYS A 93 -6.57 -6.56 -3.84
CA LYS A 93 -7.98 -6.76 -4.17
C LYS A 93 -8.84 -5.75 -3.45
N MET A 94 -9.91 -5.32 -4.12
CA MET A 94 -10.79 -4.28 -3.62
C MET A 94 -12.21 -4.56 -4.12
N ASN A 95 -13.21 -4.29 -3.28
CA ASN A 95 -14.60 -4.18 -3.69
C ASN A 95 -15.04 -2.74 -3.47
N ALA A 96 -15.14 -1.97 -4.55
CA ALA A 96 -15.49 -0.56 -4.49
C ALA A 96 -16.19 -0.10 -5.76
N VAL A 97 -16.79 1.09 -5.69
CA VAL A 97 -17.30 1.82 -6.84
C VAL A 97 -16.53 3.12 -6.94
N ILE A 98 -16.01 3.43 -8.12
CA ILE A 98 -15.42 4.72 -8.43
C ILE A 98 -16.33 5.53 -9.34
N THR A 99 -16.34 6.84 -9.18
CA THR A 99 -16.93 7.80 -10.12
C THR A 99 -15.82 8.46 -10.92
N ILE A 100 -15.95 8.49 -12.24
CA ILE A 100 -14.97 9.14 -13.11
C ILE A 100 -15.11 10.66 -13.03
N LYS A 101 -14.02 11.34 -12.67
CA LYS A 101 -13.99 12.79 -12.51
C LYS A 101 -14.28 13.49 -13.83
N ASN A 102 -15.10 14.53 -13.77
CA ASN A 102 -15.20 15.48 -14.88
C ASN A 102 -13.93 16.34 -14.90
N THR A 103 -13.10 16.18 -15.93
CA THR A 103 -11.84 16.90 -16.07
C THR A 103 -11.68 17.48 -17.46
N ASN A 104 -11.04 18.64 -17.56
CA ASN A 104 -10.69 19.27 -18.84
C ASN A 104 -9.44 18.62 -19.49
N THR A 105 -8.78 17.67 -18.82
CA THR A 105 -7.60 16.96 -19.35
C THR A 105 -7.91 16.20 -20.64
N PHE A 106 -9.11 15.65 -20.77
CA PHE A 106 -9.50 14.82 -21.91
C PHE A 106 -10.81 15.29 -22.52
N ARG A 107 -10.92 15.23 -23.85
CA ARG A 107 -12.16 15.62 -24.56
C ARG A 107 -13.20 14.50 -24.63
N LYS A 108 -12.75 13.24 -24.69
CA LYS A 108 -13.62 12.07 -24.96
C LYS A 108 -14.05 11.31 -23.71
N GLY A 109 -13.31 11.47 -22.61
CA GLY A 109 -13.39 10.63 -21.42
C GLY A 109 -12.01 10.30 -20.89
N VAL A 110 -11.93 9.53 -19.80
CA VAL A 110 -10.66 9.10 -19.22
C VAL A 110 -10.14 7.86 -19.96
N PRO A 111 -8.86 7.81 -20.36
CA PRO A 111 -8.29 6.63 -21.00
C PRO A 111 -8.39 5.38 -20.12
N ILE A 112 -8.63 4.24 -20.77
CA ILE A 112 -8.58 2.91 -20.14
C ILE A 112 -7.50 2.08 -20.82
N PHE A 113 -6.76 1.29 -20.04
CA PHE A 113 -5.55 0.59 -20.48
C PHE A 113 -5.66 -0.92 -20.24
N SER A 114 -4.99 -1.74 -21.07
CA SER A 114 -4.95 -3.21 -20.87
C SER A 114 -4.01 -3.65 -19.75
N ASP A 115 -3.13 -2.76 -19.31
CA ASP A 115 -2.10 -3.01 -18.31
C ASP A 115 -1.59 -1.68 -17.74
N THR A 116 -0.90 -1.76 -16.60
CA THR A 116 -0.46 -0.61 -15.80
C THR A 116 0.99 -0.20 -16.03
N THR A 117 1.74 -0.95 -16.86
CA THR A 117 3.20 -0.79 -17.00
C THR A 117 3.62 -0.39 -18.41
N SER A 118 2.99 -0.97 -19.44
CA SER A 118 3.22 -0.64 -20.85
C SER A 118 2.23 0.38 -21.41
N TYR A 119 1.21 0.77 -20.64
CA TYR A 119 0.28 1.86 -20.97
C TYR A 119 -0.43 1.68 -22.32
N ASN A 120 -0.75 0.44 -22.69
CA ASN A 120 -1.50 0.15 -23.90
C ASN A 120 -2.95 0.59 -23.74
N GLN A 121 -3.29 1.75 -24.33
CA GLN A 121 -4.65 2.28 -24.26
C GLN A 121 -5.61 1.47 -25.14
N THR A 122 -6.74 1.05 -24.58
CA THR A 122 -7.76 0.24 -25.26
C THR A 122 -9.09 0.98 -25.48
N GLY A 123 -9.26 2.17 -24.91
CA GLY A 123 -10.47 2.97 -25.10
C GLY A 123 -10.58 4.17 -24.16
N PHE A 124 -11.83 4.54 -23.86
CA PHE A 124 -12.17 5.61 -22.91
C PHE A 124 -13.39 5.22 -22.07
N VAL A 125 -13.42 5.68 -20.83
CA VAL A 125 -14.61 5.70 -19.97
C VAL A 125 -15.21 7.11 -19.92
N LYS A 126 -16.52 7.19 -19.82
CA LYS A 126 -17.24 8.47 -19.80
C LYS A 126 -17.11 9.15 -18.44
N PHE A 127 -17.02 10.47 -18.43
CA PHE A 127 -17.07 11.27 -17.21
C PHE A 127 -18.39 11.08 -16.46
N ASN A 128 -18.37 11.28 -15.14
CA ASN A 128 -19.53 11.20 -14.25
C ASN A 128 -20.26 9.84 -14.27
N ASN A 129 -19.61 8.79 -14.78
CA ASN A 129 -20.11 7.43 -14.73
C ASN A 129 -19.40 6.66 -13.62
N ASP A 130 -20.11 5.68 -13.09
CA ASP A 130 -19.64 4.83 -12.01
C ASP A 130 -19.16 3.48 -12.55
N TYR A 131 -18.07 2.97 -11.97
CA TYR A 131 -17.49 1.68 -12.34
C TYR A 131 -17.16 0.87 -11.10
N GLN A 132 -17.50 -0.42 -11.14
CA GLN A 132 -17.05 -1.39 -10.15
C GLN A 132 -15.54 -1.56 -10.25
N VAL A 133 -14.88 -1.58 -9.11
CA VAL A 133 -13.46 -1.88 -8.96
C VAL A 133 -13.30 -3.25 -8.33
N PHE A 134 -12.39 -4.05 -8.90
CA PHE A 134 -12.06 -5.40 -8.45
C PHE A 134 -10.68 -5.50 -7.79
N SER A 135 -9.77 -4.62 -8.21
CA SER A 135 -8.44 -4.52 -7.64
C SER A 135 -7.82 -3.15 -7.91
N ARG A 136 -6.72 -2.91 -7.21
CA ARG A 136 -5.91 -1.72 -7.28
C ARG A 136 -4.45 -2.11 -7.51
N GLN A 137 -3.73 -1.35 -8.31
CA GLN A 137 -2.28 -1.42 -8.39
C GLN A 137 -1.65 -0.06 -8.10
N LEU A 138 -0.51 -0.08 -7.41
CA LEU A 138 0.40 1.05 -7.36
C LEU A 138 1.59 0.73 -8.25
N VAL A 139 1.89 1.62 -9.20
CA VAL A 139 3.03 1.47 -10.11
C VAL A 139 3.76 2.81 -10.17
N ASN A 140 4.95 2.89 -9.58
CA ASN A 140 5.77 4.11 -9.57
C ASN A 140 4.97 5.35 -9.11
N GLY A 141 4.26 5.22 -7.97
CA GLY A 141 3.48 6.29 -7.36
C GLY A 141 2.13 6.55 -8.03
N LYS A 142 1.84 5.90 -9.16
CA LYS A 142 0.54 5.98 -9.83
C LYS A 142 -0.38 4.89 -9.32
N ASN A 143 -1.49 5.32 -8.75
CA ASN A 143 -2.59 4.45 -8.36
C ASN A 143 -3.42 4.08 -9.60
N TRP A 144 -3.83 2.81 -9.72
CA TRP A 144 -4.64 2.28 -10.81
C TRP A 144 -5.79 1.45 -10.27
N TYR A 145 -6.97 1.56 -10.87
CA TYR A 145 -8.13 0.75 -10.56
C TYR A 145 -8.45 -0.20 -11.71
N ASN A 146 -8.57 -1.49 -11.39
CA ASN A 146 -9.07 -2.49 -12.33
C ASN A 146 -10.60 -2.51 -12.31
N VAL A 147 -11.21 -2.29 -13.47
CA VAL A 147 -12.66 -2.28 -13.65
C VAL A 147 -13.18 -3.52 -14.40
N GLY A 148 -12.38 -4.60 -14.42
CA GLY A 148 -12.70 -5.88 -15.05
C GLY A 148 -11.93 -6.11 -16.34
N GLN A 149 -11.77 -7.38 -16.75
CA GLN A 149 -11.20 -7.79 -18.04
C GLN A 149 -9.84 -7.14 -18.38
N ASN A 150 -8.95 -7.01 -17.38
CA ASN A 150 -7.65 -6.33 -17.52
C ASN A 150 -7.76 -4.86 -17.96
N GLN A 151 -8.86 -4.19 -17.62
CA GLN A 151 -9.03 -2.79 -17.93
C GLN A 151 -8.70 -1.92 -16.73
N TRP A 152 -7.77 -0.99 -16.91
CA TRP A 152 -7.20 -0.17 -15.86
C TRP A 152 -7.43 1.31 -16.10
N ILE A 153 -7.82 2.01 -15.04
CA ILE A 153 -8.04 3.45 -15.02
C ILE A 153 -7.09 4.07 -14.01
N GLU A 154 -6.39 5.14 -14.39
CA GLU A 154 -5.50 5.84 -13.47
C GLU A 154 -6.33 6.57 -12.40
N GLY A 155 -6.04 6.26 -11.13
CA GLY A 155 -6.84 6.67 -9.98
C GLY A 155 -6.90 8.17 -9.76
N GLN A 156 -5.96 8.96 -10.31
CA GLN A 156 -6.05 10.42 -10.23
C GLN A 156 -7.31 10.98 -10.89
N TYR A 157 -7.86 10.28 -11.88
CA TYR A 157 -9.06 10.68 -12.62
C TYR A 157 -10.36 10.06 -12.09
N ALA A 158 -10.33 9.46 -10.91
CA ALA A 158 -11.47 8.82 -10.30
C ALA A 158 -11.58 9.16 -8.82
N ASP A 159 -12.81 9.18 -8.30
CA ASP A 159 -13.09 9.27 -6.87
C ASP A 159 -13.75 7.97 -6.40
N ILE A 160 -13.28 7.41 -5.29
CA ILE A 160 -13.98 6.28 -4.65
C ILE A 160 -15.34 6.78 -4.15
N LYS A 161 -16.43 6.35 -4.78
CA LYS A 161 -17.81 6.62 -4.38
C LYS A 161 -18.18 5.82 -3.14
N SER A 162 -17.85 4.53 -3.14
CA SER A 162 -18.08 3.61 -2.03
C SER A 162 -17.01 2.52 -2.00
N GLU A 163 -16.65 2.03 -0.82
CA GLU A 163 -15.68 0.96 -0.62
C GLU A 163 -16.25 -0.03 0.40
N VAL A 164 -16.42 -1.29 -0.02
CA VAL A 164 -16.93 -2.38 0.80
C VAL A 164 -15.79 -3.12 1.48
N SER A 165 -14.72 -3.40 0.74
CA SER A 165 -13.56 -4.11 1.27
C SER A 165 -12.28 -3.79 0.51
N ARG A 166 -11.16 -4.02 1.20
CA ARG A 166 -9.80 -3.97 0.66
C ARG A 166 -8.95 -5.01 1.36
N GLU A 167 -8.26 -5.83 0.56
CA GLU A 167 -7.31 -6.82 1.07
C GLU A 167 -5.94 -6.17 1.36
N ASP A 168 -5.11 -6.89 2.12
CA ASP A 168 -3.72 -6.51 2.34
C ASP A 168 -2.96 -6.44 0.99
N LYS A 169 -1.93 -5.59 0.95
CA LYS A 169 -1.04 -5.50 -0.21
C LYS A 169 -0.30 -6.80 -0.44
N VAL A 170 -0.22 -7.19 -1.71
CA VAL A 170 0.74 -8.17 -2.17
C VAL A 170 1.83 -7.42 -2.93
N TYR A 171 3.08 -7.71 -2.58
CA TYR A 171 4.26 -7.25 -3.27
C TYR A 171 4.70 -8.35 -4.23
N PRO A 172 4.56 -8.18 -5.55
CA PRO A 172 5.01 -9.19 -6.52
C PRO A 172 6.51 -9.48 -6.41
N ASP A 173 7.29 -8.47 -6.00
CA ASP A 173 8.73 -8.57 -5.72
C ASP A 173 9.06 -8.75 -4.22
N ASN A 174 8.06 -9.18 -3.42
CA ASN A 174 8.14 -9.54 -2.00
C ASN A 174 8.52 -8.44 -0.98
N LEU A 175 8.80 -7.19 -1.39
CA LEU A 175 9.12 -6.11 -0.44
C LEU A 175 8.54 -4.74 -0.87
N PRO A 176 8.16 -3.88 0.09
CA PRO A 176 7.84 -2.48 -0.17
C PRO A 176 9.08 -1.74 -0.66
N ASP A 177 9.08 -1.45 -1.97
CA ASP A 177 10.18 -0.83 -2.72
C ASP A 177 11.41 -1.76 -2.78
N VAL A 178 11.91 -2.11 -3.97
CA VAL A 178 13.13 -2.92 -4.14
C VAL A 178 14.13 -2.13 -4.99
N ASN A 179 15.01 -1.39 -4.35
CA ASN A 179 16.36 -1.21 -4.84
C ASN A 179 17.08 -2.57 -4.75
N GLN A 180 17.55 -3.05 -5.90
CA GLN A 180 18.07 -4.39 -6.14
C GLN A 180 19.19 -4.83 -5.18
N LYS A 181 19.92 -3.89 -4.55
CA LYS A 181 20.96 -4.18 -3.55
C LYS A 181 20.44 -4.84 -2.27
N ASN A 182 19.24 -4.49 -1.80
CA ASN A 182 18.72 -4.98 -0.53
C ASN A 182 17.85 -6.23 -0.67
N TYR A 183 17.27 -6.47 -1.85
CA TYR A 183 16.53 -7.70 -2.18
C TYR A 183 17.33 -8.96 -1.80
N ASN A 184 18.60 -9.00 -2.20
CA ASN A 184 19.46 -10.15 -1.96
C ASN A 184 19.73 -10.39 -0.46
N PHE A 185 19.85 -9.32 0.34
CA PHE A 185 20.01 -9.44 1.79
C PHE A 185 18.76 -10.07 2.44
N TYR A 186 17.57 -9.55 2.12
CA TYR A 186 16.31 -10.04 2.69
C TYR A 186 15.98 -11.45 2.21
N GLN A 187 16.16 -11.76 0.92
CA GLN A 187 15.95 -13.10 0.37
C GLN A 187 16.85 -14.15 1.02
N ASN A 188 18.12 -13.82 1.27
CA ASN A 188 19.05 -14.74 1.93
C ASN A 188 18.66 -15.01 3.39
N LYS A 189 18.14 -14.01 4.13
CA LYS A 189 17.66 -14.19 5.51
C LYS A 189 16.38 -15.02 5.60
N ILE A 190 15.44 -14.84 4.68
CA ILE A 190 14.20 -15.66 4.62
C ILE A 190 14.54 -17.12 4.32
N LYS A 191 15.43 -17.36 3.33
CA LYS A 191 15.88 -18.72 2.97
C LYS A 191 16.63 -19.41 4.11
N ASN A 192 17.47 -18.69 4.86
CA ASN A 192 18.27 -19.26 5.95
C ASN A 192 17.51 -19.50 7.27
N ARG A 193 16.20 -19.23 7.34
CA ARG A 193 15.34 -19.50 8.51
C ARG A 193 14.34 -20.65 8.28
N GLN A 194 14.33 -21.27 7.10
CA GLN A 194 13.51 -22.44 6.77
C GLN A 194 14.28 -23.77 6.80
N LEU A 195 15.49 -23.78 7.37
CA LEU A 195 16.31 -24.95 7.66
C LEU A 195 16.54 -25.03 9.17
#